data_AF-A0A6M3LL79-F1
#
_entry.id   AF-A0A6M3LL79-F1
#
_cell.length_a   1.000
_cell.length_b   1.000
_cell.length_c   1.000
_cell.angle_alpha   90.00
_cell.angle_beta   90.00
_cell.angle_gamma   90.00
#
_symmetry.space_group_name_H-M   'P 1'
#
loop_
_entity.id
_entity.type
_entity.pdbx_description
1 polymer ?
#
loop_
_entity_poly.entity_id
_entity_poly.type
_entity_poly.pdbx_seq_one_letter_code
_entity_poly.pdbx_strand_id
1 'polypeptide(L)'
;MSLKPKPEKDVLLIIGDGFNVLQDIEDWYNLAEGIVPYDTMCVNYSAMICPHPFQHYAAGDAHMPDMQKIAKSLPRDVIKHGWNPGCAGFDVRWARNGRGRWSGTSGNLAFKIGLALDYTRIVLAGCPMDNSGNWYKPLLNPDDIKVKKDHRHHLWKWFELACRPVGKFLKSMSGNTKDVFGAPTREWLLHEAENPEKENETWKTTH
;
A
#
# COMPACT_ATOMS: atom_id res chain seq x y z
N MET A 1 -13.15 -23.39 2.17
CA MET A 1 -12.85 -22.30 1.22
C MET A 1 -12.24 -21.14 2.00
N SER A 2 -11.13 -20.58 1.55
CA SER A 2 -10.55 -19.39 2.19
C SER A 2 -11.49 -18.20 1.97
N LEU A 3 -11.88 -17.51 3.06
CA LEU A 3 -12.68 -16.28 3.01
C LEU A 3 -11.86 -15.04 2.63
N LYS A 4 -10.56 -15.23 2.43
CA LYS A 4 -9.59 -14.19 2.08
C LYS A 4 -9.67 -13.93 0.57
N PRO A 5 -9.83 -12.67 0.12
CA PRO A 5 -9.61 -12.33 -1.28
C PRO A 5 -8.24 -12.85 -1.74
N LYS A 6 -8.18 -13.43 -2.93
CA LYS A 6 -6.91 -13.80 -3.54
C LYS A 6 -6.42 -12.65 -4.43
N PRO A 7 -5.11 -12.44 -4.53
CA PRO A 7 -4.57 -11.46 -5.46
C PRO A 7 -4.87 -11.96 -6.88
N GLU A 8 -5.19 -11.05 -7.80
CA GLU A 8 -5.34 -11.42 -9.21
C GLU A 8 -3.96 -11.53 -9.86
N LYS A 9 -3.00 -10.71 -9.38
CA LYS A 9 -1.61 -10.60 -9.84
C LYS A 9 -0.62 -10.69 -8.67
N ASP A 10 0.62 -11.06 -8.96
CA ASP A 10 1.68 -11.12 -7.93
C ASP A 10 2.14 -9.74 -7.44
N VAL A 11 1.99 -8.72 -8.29
CA VAL A 11 2.48 -7.36 -8.04
C VAL A 11 1.33 -6.48 -7.55
N LEU A 12 1.56 -5.74 -6.47
CA LEU A 12 0.64 -4.73 -5.96
C LEU A 12 1.27 -3.34 -6.03
N LEU A 13 0.63 -2.42 -6.76
CA LEU A 13 0.88 -0.99 -6.65
C LEU A 13 0.00 -0.42 -5.53
N ILE A 14 0.62 0.14 -4.49
CA ILE A 14 -0.06 0.92 -3.45
C ILE A 14 0.11 2.40 -3.77
N ILE A 15 -1.01 3.10 -3.98
CA ILE A 15 -1.03 4.54 -4.24
C ILE A 15 -1.44 5.27 -2.95
N GLY A 16 -0.53 6.06 -2.40
CA GLY A 16 -0.71 6.89 -1.21
C GLY A 16 -1.11 8.34 -1.51
N ASP A 17 -1.10 9.18 -0.49
CA ASP A 17 -1.53 10.58 -0.55
C ASP A 17 -0.38 11.59 -0.63
N GLY A 18 0.87 11.13 -0.69
CA GLY A 18 2.07 11.98 -0.68
C GLY A 18 2.07 13.04 -1.78
N PHE A 19 2.73 14.16 -1.54
CA PHE A 19 2.74 15.30 -2.45
C PHE A 19 3.17 14.95 -3.88
N ASN A 20 4.12 14.02 -4.00
CA ASN A 20 4.72 13.56 -5.24
C ASN A 20 3.99 12.37 -5.90
N VAL A 21 2.80 11.99 -5.42
CA VAL A 21 2.06 10.82 -5.91
C VAL A 21 1.84 10.82 -7.42
N LEU A 22 1.58 11.98 -8.03
CA LEU A 22 1.33 12.07 -9.47
C LEU A 22 2.60 11.73 -10.28
N GLN A 23 3.75 12.23 -9.84
CA GLN A 23 5.04 11.86 -10.44
C GLN A 23 5.34 10.37 -10.25
N ASP A 24 5.08 9.83 -9.06
CA ASP A 24 5.31 8.41 -8.79
C ASP A 24 4.42 7.50 -9.65
N ILE A 25 3.19 7.92 -9.97
CA ILE A 25 2.29 7.19 -10.88
C ILE A 25 2.82 7.23 -12.32
N GLU A 26 3.27 8.39 -12.78
CA GLU A 26 3.88 8.52 -14.11
C GLU A 26 5.14 7.65 -14.25
N ASP A 27 6.03 7.72 -13.26
CA ASP A 27 7.25 6.91 -13.20
C ASP A 27 6.91 5.42 -13.15
N TRP A 28 5.85 5.04 -12.45
CA TRP A 28 5.37 3.66 -12.40
C TRP A 28 4.91 3.16 -13.77
N TYR A 29 4.13 3.97 -14.51
CA TYR A 29 3.68 3.61 -15.85
C TYR A 29 4.85 3.41 -16.81
N ASN A 30 5.82 4.32 -16.80
CA ASN A 30 7.04 4.18 -17.59
C ASN A 30 7.84 2.90 -17.25
N LEU A 31 7.77 2.47 -15.99
CA LEU A 31 8.50 1.30 -15.51
C LEU A 31 7.80 -0.02 -15.82
N ALA A 32 6.48 -0.09 -15.61
CA ALA A 32 5.73 -1.34 -15.46
C ALA A 32 4.60 -1.56 -16.46
N GLU A 33 4.06 -0.49 -17.07
CA GLU A 33 2.91 -0.61 -17.98
C GLU A 33 3.26 -1.44 -19.22
N GLY A 34 2.40 -2.41 -19.53
CA GLY A 34 2.61 -3.37 -20.62
C GLY A 34 3.73 -4.40 -20.39
N ILE A 35 4.44 -4.32 -19.26
CA ILE A 35 5.59 -5.18 -18.94
C ILE A 35 5.22 -6.23 -17.89
N VAL A 36 4.61 -5.80 -16.79
CA VAL A 36 4.19 -6.70 -15.70
C VAL A 36 2.74 -6.42 -15.36
N PRO A 37 1.89 -7.45 -15.21
CA PRO A 37 0.54 -7.24 -14.75
C PRO A 37 0.55 -7.01 -13.23
N TYR A 38 -0.24 -6.05 -12.75
CA TYR A 38 -0.31 -5.67 -11.34
C TYR A 38 -1.74 -5.34 -10.93
N ASP A 39 -2.03 -5.55 -9.65
CA ASP A 39 -3.21 -5.02 -8.98
C ASP A 39 -2.89 -3.65 -8.36
N THR A 40 -3.92 -2.85 -8.14
CA THR A 40 -3.78 -1.52 -7.52
C THR A 40 -4.59 -1.42 -6.23
N MET A 41 -3.96 -0.86 -5.20
CA MET A 41 -4.59 -0.47 -3.94
C MET A 41 -4.46 1.02 -3.70
N CYS A 42 -5.60 1.72 -3.77
CA CYS A 42 -5.66 3.13 -3.41
C CYS A 42 -5.83 3.30 -1.89
N VAL A 43 -5.11 4.26 -1.32
CA VAL A 43 -5.13 4.60 0.09
C VAL A 43 -5.81 5.95 0.30
N ASN A 44 -6.81 6.00 1.17
CA ASN A 44 -7.53 7.23 1.57
C ASN A 44 -8.02 8.10 0.38
N TYR A 45 -7.34 9.21 0.06
CA TYR A 45 -7.75 10.17 -0.97
C TYR A 45 -7.17 9.85 -2.34
N SER A 46 -6.14 9.01 -2.42
CA SER A 46 -5.53 8.64 -3.70
C SER A 46 -6.52 7.96 -4.65
N ALA A 47 -7.59 7.36 -4.12
CA ALA A 47 -8.69 6.81 -4.90
C ALA A 47 -9.39 7.85 -5.79
N MET A 48 -9.27 9.15 -5.48
CA MET A 48 -9.85 10.24 -6.28
C MET A 48 -8.98 10.64 -7.48
N ILE A 49 -7.70 10.25 -7.49
CA ILE A 49 -6.71 10.65 -8.50
C ILE A 49 -6.08 9.46 -9.22
N CYS A 50 -6.47 8.22 -8.88
CA CYS A 50 -6.03 7.01 -9.57
C CYS A 50 -6.56 7.05 -11.03
N PRO A 51 -5.67 7.07 -12.04
CA PRO A 51 -6.09 7.28 -13.42
C PRO A 51 -6.63 6.01 -14.11
N HIS A 52 -6.62 4.86 -13.42
CA HIS A 52 -7.05 3.56 -13.92
C HIS A 52 -7.92 2.81 -12.91
N PRO A 53 -8.66 1.77 -13.35
CA PRO A 53 -9.38 0.87 -12.45
C PRO A 53 -8.44 0.21 -11.43
N PHE A 54 -8.95 -0.01 -10.22
CA PHE A 54 -8.19 -0.62 -9.13
C PHE A 54 -9.06 -1.59 -8.33
N GLN A 55 -8.42 -2.60 -7.74
CA GLN A 55 -9.09 -3.72 -7.08
C GLN A 55 -9.35 -3.43 -5.60
N HIS A 56 -8.47 -2.64 -4.97
CA HIS A 56 -8.48 -2.46 -3.52
C HIS A 56 -8.53 -1.00 -3.10
N TYR A 57 -9.28 -0.74 -2.03
CA TYR A 57 -9.27 0.53 -1.31
C TYR A 57 -8.91 0.30 0.14
N ALA A 58 -7.96 1.05 0.70
CA ALA A 58 -7.57 0.95 2.11
C ALA A 58 -7.69 2.29 2.82
N ALA A 59 -8.36 2.30 3.98
CA ALA A 59 -8.45 3.48 4.84
C ALA A 59 -8.13 3.14 6.30
N GLY A 60 -7.09 3.78 6.84
CA GLY A 60 -6.69 3.65 8.24
C GLY A 60 -7.67 4.33 9.20
N ASP A 61 -8.20 5.48 8.78
CA ASP A 61 -9.21 6.25 9.49
C ASP A 61 -10.60 6.04 8.87
N ALA A 62 -10.94 4.79 8.54
CA ALA A 62 -12.16 4.42 7.82
C ALA A 62 -13.48 4.82 8.52
N HIS A 63 -13.44 5.23 9.79
CA HIS A 63 -14.58 5.78 10.52
C HIS A 63 -14.83 7.27 10.23
N MET A 64 -13.87 7.99 9.63
CA MET A 64 -13.98 9.41 9.34
C MET A 64 -14.98 9.68 8.21
N PRO A 65 -15.76 10.78 8.27
CA PRO A 65 -16.81 11.07 7.28
C PRO A 65 -16.29 11.18 5.83
N ASP A 66 -15.10 11.71 5.64
CA ASP A 66 -14.42 11.84 4.34
C ASP A 66 -14.10 10.46 3.75
N MET A 67 -13.50 9.56 4.53
CA MET A 67 -13.19 8.18 4.11
C MET A 67 -14.46 7.38 3.81
N GLN A 68 -15.51 7.58 4.61
CA GLN A 68 -16.83 6.99 4.38
C GLN A 68 -17.46 7.49 3.08
N LYS A 69 -17.33 8.78 2.77
CA LYS A 69 -17.82 9.37 1.52
C LYS A 69 -17.11 8.76 0.31
N ILE A 70 -15.77 8.66 0.36
CA ILE A 70 -14.98 8.04 -0.71
C ILE A 70 -15.40 6.58 -0.89
N ALA A 71 -15.39 5.78 0.18
CA ALA A 71 -15.74 4.36 0.12
C ALA A 71 -17.12 4.10 -0.52
N LYS A 72 -18.11 4.96 -0.23
CA LYS A 72 -19.46 4.89 -0.81
C LYS A 72 -19.53 5.26 -2.29
N SER A 73 -18.62 6.12 -2.77
CA SER A 73 -18.57 6.50 -4.20
C SER A 73 -17.84 5.49 -5.07
N LEU A 74 -17.09 4.55 -4.47
CA LEU A 74 -16.33 3.57 -5.22
C LEU A 74 -17.25 2.51 -5.86
N PRO A 75 -16.84 1.93 -7.01
CA PRO A 75 -17.51 0.79 -7.59
C PRO A 75 -17.71 -0.38 -6.60
N ARG A 76 -18.71 -1.21 -6.86
CA ARG A 76 -19.10 -2.31 -5.95
C ARG A 76 -18.07 -3.42 -5.89
N ASP A 77 -17.36 -3.64 -6.99
CA ASP A 77 -16.29 -4.63 -7.18
C ASP A 77 -14.97 -4.23 -6.51
N VAL A 78 -14.78 -2.95 -6.15
CA VAL A 78 -13.62 -2.54 -5.34
C VAL A 78 -13.75 -3.07 -3.92
N ILE A 79 -12.76 -3.85 -3.49
CA ILE A 79 -12.68 -4.41 -2.13
C ILE A 79 -12.21 -3.33 -1.16
N LYS A 80 -13.05 -3.00 -0.18
CA LYS A 80 -12.82 -1.92 0.79
C LYS A 80 -12.26 -2.51 2.08
N HIS A 81 -11.05 -2.11 2.42
CA HIS A 81 -10.32 -2.50 3.62
C HIS A 81 -10.29 -1.37 4.66
N GLY A 82 -10.89 -1.62 5.82
CA GLY A 82 -10.98 -0.64 6.91
C GLY A 82 -10.24 -1.10 8.15
N TRP A 83 -9.55 -0.18 8.80
CA TRP A 83 -9.04 -0.38 10.16
C TRP A 83 -10.02 0.22 11.16
N ASN A 84 -10.37 -0.51 12.24
CA ASN A 84 -11.30 -0.16 13.36
C ASN A 84 -12.70 -0.85 13.25
N PRO A 85 -13.36 -1.23 14.36
CA PRO A 85 -14.76 -1.68 14.37
C PRO A 85 -15.80 -0.70 13.81
N GLY A 86 -15.51 0.61 13.77
CA GLY A 86 -16.44 1.66 13.28
C GLY A 86 -16.58 1.78 11.76
N CYS A 87 -15.97 0.88 10.98
CA CYS A 87 -15.87 0.94 9.52
C CYS A 87 -17.12 0.33 8.83
N ALA A 88 -18.29 0.93 9.05
CA ALA A 88 -19.48 0.54 8.29
C ALA A 88 -19.23 0.70 6.78
N GLY A 89 -19.75 -0.22 5.96
CA GLY A 89 -19.59 -0.18 4.49
C GLY A 89 -18.25 -0.66 3.93
N PHE A 90 -17.32 -1.13 4.79
CA PHE A 90 -16.08 -1.79 4.35
C PHE A 90 -16.27 -3.32 4.33
N ASP A 91 -15.74 -3.96 3.28
CA ASP A 91 -15.86 -5.41 3.03
C ASP A 91 -14.96 -6.21 3.98
N VAL A 92 -13.75 -5.71 4.22
CA VAL A 92 -12.76 -6.35 5.09
C VAL A 92 -12.40 -5.42 6.25
N ARG A 93 -12.57 -5.90 7.48
CA ARG A 93 -12.22 -5.17 8.69
C ARG A 93 -10.97 -5.77 9.31
N TRP A 94 -9.89 -4.99 9.29
CA TRP A 94 -8.63 -5.39 9.90
C TRP A 94 -8.65 -5.00 11.38
N ALA A 95 -8.39 -5.99 12.22
CA ALA A 95 -8.29 -5.82 13.67
C ALA A 95 -6.86 -6.11 14.12
N ARG A 96 -6.46 -5.46 15.21
CA ARG A 96 -5.20 -5.77 15.88
C ARG A 96 -5.40 -6.99 16.79
N ASN A 97 -4.45 -7.91 16.78
CA ASN A 97 -4.30 -8.87 17.89
C ASN A 97 -3.52 -8.17 19.02
N GLY A 98 -4.17 -7.89 20.16
CA GLY A 98 -3.53 -7.42 21.40
C GLY A 98 -3.80 -5.97 21.85
N ARG A 99 -3.18 -5.58 22.98
CA ARG A 99 -3.35 -4.25 23.61
C ARG A 99 -2.41 -3.21 22.97
N GLY A 100 -2.97 -2.21 22.31
CA GLY A 100 -2.23 -1.02 21.84
C GLY A 100 -2.99 -0.24 20.76
N ARG A 101 -2.87 1.10 20.78
CA ARG A 101 -3.47 1.97 19.76
C ARG A 101 -2.84 1.73 18.39
N TRP A 102 -3.56 2.10 17.32
CA TRP A 102 -2.99 2.15 15.97
C TRP A 102 -1.72 3.00 15.97
N SER A 103 -0.64 2.48 15.38
CA SER A 103 0.63 3.19 15.23
C SER A 103 1.15 2.95 13.83
N GLY A 104 1.37 4.01 13.07
CA GLY A 104 1.87 3.96 11.70
C GLY A 104 1.00 4.82 10.77
N THR A 105 1.17 4.61 9.47
CA THR A 105 0.45 5.35 8.43
C THR A 105 -0.55 4.45 7.69
N SER A 106 -1.50 5.04 6.96
CA SER A 106 -2.40 4.27 6.09
C SER A 106 -1.62 3.47 5.03
N GLY A 107 -0.48 3.98 4.55
CA GLY A 107 0.43 3.21 3.68
C GLY A 107 1.00 1.96 4.36
N ASN A 108 1.31 2.02 5.66
CA ASN A 108 1.75 0.85 6.42
C ASN A 108 0.62 -0.19 6.60
N LEU A 109 -0.62 0.27 6.75
CA LEU A 109 -1.79 -0.61 6.74
C LEU A 109 -1.92 -1.29 5.38
N ALA A 110 -1.91 -0.53 4.28
CA ALA A 110 -2.00 -1.06 2.92
C ALA A 110 -0.93 -2.10 2.62
N PHE A 111 0.34 -1.86 3.02
CA PHE A 111 1.41 -2.85 2.88
C PHE A 111 1.11 -4.15 3.62
N LYS A 112 0.63 -4.08 4.86
CA LYS A 112 0.26 -5.27 5.64
C LYS A 112 -0.92 -6.01 5.03
N ILE A 113 -1.87 -5.30 4.43
CA ILE A 113 -2.96 -5.90 3.65
C ILE A 113 -2.35 -6.65 2.46
N GLY A 114 -1.43 -6.04 1.73
CA GLY A 114 -0.73 -6.69 0.61
C GLY A 114 -0.07 -8.01 1.01
N LEU A 115 0.71 -8.01 2.09
CA LEU A 115 1.30 -9.25 2.64
C LEU A 115 0.22 -10.25 3.06
N ALA A 116 -0.81 -9.77 3.76
CA ALA A 116 -1.95 -10.56 4.15
C ALA A 116 -2.91 -10.83 2.99
N LEU A 117 -2.53 -10.62 1.73
CA LEU A 117 -3.19 -11.06 0.50
C LEU A 117 -2.20 -11.87 -0.36
N ASP A 118 -1.03 -12.22 0.17
CA ASP A 118 0.01 -13.01 -0.50
C ASP A 118 0.63 -12.34 -1.73
N TYR A 119 0.54 -11.00 -1.85
CA TYR A 119 1.32 -10.28 -2.86
C TYR A 119 2.82 -10.42 -2.58
N THR A 120 3.57 -10.80 -3.61
CA THR A 120 5.01 -11.10 -3.49
C THR A 120 5.89 -9.92 -3.89
N ARG A 121 5.33 -8.92 -4.57
CA ARG A 121 6.05 -7.70 -4.97
C ARG A 121 5.12 -6.51 -4.74
N ILE A 122 5.47 -5.63 -3.80
CA ILE A 122 4.66 -4.49 -3.41
C ILE A 122 5.45 -3.20 -3.67
N VAL A 123 4.83 -2.27 -4.39
CA VAL A 123 5.43 -0.98 -4.73
C VAL A 123 4.62 0.14 -4.11
N LEU A 124 5.30 1.06 -3.42
CA LEU A 124 4.69 2.26 -2.87
C LEU A 124 4.89 3.44 -3.84
N ALA A 125 3.78 4.03 -4.28
CA ALA A 125 3.72 5.33 -4.95
C ALA A 125 3.04 6.34 -4.02
N GLY A 126 3.55 7.56 -3.90
CA GLY A 126 2.96 8.59 -3.04
C GLY A 126 3.00 8.25 -1.55
N CYS A 127 4.01 7.51 -1.08
CA CYS A 127 4.19 7.20 0.34
C CYS A 127 5.55 7.65 0.89
N PRO A 128 6.04 8.87 0.59
CA PRO A 128 7.46 9.22 0.75
C PRO A 128 7.94 9.22 2.21
N MET A 129 7.03 9.37 3.19
CA MET A 129 7.35 9.50 4.63
C MET A 129 8.39 10.60 4.92
N ASP A 130 8.37 11.66 4.12
CA ASP A 130 9.15 12.87 4.30
C ASP A 130 8.23 14.04 4.73
N ASN A 131 8.77 15.26 4.68
CA ASN A 131 8.04 16.48 5.03
C ASN A 131 7.35 17.17 3.85
N SER A 132 7.23 16.50 2.68
CA SER A 132 6.57 17.08 1.52
C SER A 132 5.07 17.30 1.74
N GLY A 133 4.46 16.52 2.64
CA GLY A 133 3.03 16.57 2.94
C GLY A 133 2.19 15.77 1.94
N ASN A 134 0.90 16.06 1.88
CA ASN A 134 -0.02 15.40 0.95
C ASN A 134 -0.26 16.24 -0.31
N TRP A 135 -0.61 15.62 -1.44
CA TRP A 135 -0.88 16.32 -2.71
C TRP A 135 -2.03 17.33 -2.60
N TYR A 136 -3.02 17.04 -1.77
CA TYR A 136 -4.17 17.92 -1.54
C TYR A 136 -3.91 19.01 -0.51
N LYS A 137 -2.72 19.10 0.08
CA LYS A 137 -2.39 20.14 1.08
C LYS A 137 -2.70 21.56 0.59
N PRO A 138 -2.40 21.95 -0.68
CA PRO A 138 -2.76 23.28 -1.20
C PRO A 138 -4.27 23.53 -1.29
N LEU A 139 -5.10 22.48 -1.23
CA LEU A 139 -6.56 22.57 -1.31
C LEU A 139 -7.22 22.72 0.07
N LEU A 140 -6.44 22.62 1.15
CA LEU A 140 -6.95 22.69 2.52
C LEU A 140 -6.91 24.11 3.05
N ASN A 141 -7.80 24.39 4.01
CA ASN A 141 -7.70 25.60 4.82
C ASN A 141 -6.37 25.62 5.58
N PRO A 142 -5.67 26.77 5.69
CA PRO A 142 -4.40 26.86 6.42
C PRO A 142 -4.46 26.39 7.89
N ASP A 143 -5.64 26.47 8.51
CA ASP A 143 -5.89 26.04 9.89
C ASP A 143 -6.27 24.55 10.02
N ASP A 144 -6.39 23.82 8.90
CA ASP A 144 -6.70 22.39 8.93
C ASP A 144 -5.54 21.60 9.57
N ILE A 145 -5.87 20.71 10.51
CA ILE A 145 -4.90 19.88 11.24
C ILE A 145 -4.03 19.03 10.29
N LYS A 146 -4.54 18.67 9.10
CA LYS A 146 -3.81 17.90 8.08
C LYS A 146 -2.68 18.72 7.45
N VAL A 147 -2.72 20.05 7.49
CA VAL A 147 -1.67 20.95 6.93
C VAL A 147 -0.39 20.89 7.76
N LYS A 148 -0.51 20.73 9.08
CA LYS A 148 0.61 20.70 10.05
C LYS A 148 1.12 19.28 10.34
N LYS A 149 0.63 18.27 9.62
CA LYS A 149 0.94 16.86 9.88
C LYS A 149 2.39 16.55 9.48
N ASP A 150 3.20 16.16 10.45
CA ASP A 150 4.58 15.65 10.25
C ASP A 150 4.57 14.13 10.34
N HIS A 151 4.95 13.47 9.24
CA HIS A 151 4.93 12.01 9.15
C HIS A 151 6.26 11.34 9.51
N ARG A 152 7.34 12.10 9.76
CA ARG A 152 8.68 11.55 10.03
C ARG A 152 8.73 10.70 11.29
N HIS A 153 7.91 11.01 12.28
CA HIS A 153 7.79 10.22 13.51
C HIS A 153 7.22 8.81 13.28
N HIS A 154 6.77 8.47 12.06
CA HIS A 154 6.40 7.11 11.67
C HIS A 154 7.50 6.39 10.89
N LEU A 155 8.59 7.07 10.50
CA LEU A 155 9.64 6.47 9.66
C LEU A 155 10.31 5.26 10.34
N TRP A 156 10.44 5.27 11.66
CA TRP A 156 10.98 4.15 12.43
C TRP A 156 10.22 2.83 12.19
N LYS A 157 8.90 2.88 11.90
CA LYS A 157 8.13 1.68 11.55
C LYS A 157 8.53 1.09 10.20
N TRP A 158 8.97 1.92 9.27
CA TRP A 158 9.46 1.48 7.98
C TRP A 158 10.86 0.88 8.11
N PHE A 159 11.74 1.47 8.93
CA PHE A 159 13.01 0.84 9.29
C PHE A 159 12.83 -0.53 9.97
N GLU A 160 11.88 -0.64 10.92
CA GLU A 160 11.55 -1.92 11.58
C GLU A 160 11.14 -3.00 10.56
N LEU A 161 10.44 -2.62 9.49
CA LEU A 161 10.05 -3.53 8.40
C LEU A 161 11.22 -3.88 7.48
N ALA A 162 12.08 -2.90 7.17
CA ALA A 162 13.26 -3.10 6.32
C ALA A 162 14.26 -4.08 6.92
N CYS A 163 14.38 -4.11 8.26
CA CYS A 163 15.23 -5.07 8.96
C CYS A 163 14.65 -6.50 9.06
N ARG A 164 13.47 -6.77 8.48
CA ARG A 164 12.82 -8.09 8.51
C ARG A 164 12.82 -8.74 7.12
N PRO A 165 12.73 -10.08 7.03
CA PRO A 165 12.63 -10.77 5.75
C PRO A 165 11.51 -10.24 4.84
N VAL A 166 10.38 -9.80 5.42
CA VAL A 166 9.26 -9.20 4.67
C VAL A 166 9.61 -7.89 3.95
N GLY A 167 10.68 -7.20 4.36
CA GLY A 167 11.16 -5.99 3.70
C GLY A 167 11.63 -6.24 2.26
N LYS A 168 12.02 -7.48 1.91
CA LYS A 168 12.48 -7.84 0.56
C LYS A 168 11.38 -7.72 -0.51
N PHE A 169 10.11 -7.78 -0.09
CA PHE A 169 8.95 -7.70 -0.97
C PHE A 169 8.50 -6.27 -1.25
N LEU A 170 9.13 -5.27 -0.64
CA LEU A 170 8.69 -3.88 -0.69
C LEU A 170 9.70 -2.99 -1.42
N LYS A 171 9.20 -2.15 -2.32
CA LYS A 171 9.95 -1.05 -2.95
C LYS A 171 9.13 0.23 -2.89
N SER A 172 9.80 1.38 -3.05
CA SER A 172 9.14 2.69 -3.01
C SER A 172 9.67 3.59 -4.11
N MET A 173 8.77 4.30 -4.78
CA MET A 173 9.10 5.21 -5.88
C MET A 173 9.83 6.46 -5.37
N SER A 174 9.60 6.86 -4.11
CA SER A 174 10.00 8.19 -3.62
C SER A 174 10.30 8.29 -2.12
N GLY A 175 10.89 9.44 -1.75
CA GLY A 175 11.10 9.90 -0.39
C GLY A 175 11.98 9.02 0.49
N ASN A 176 11.88 9.23 1.80
CA ASN A 176 12.59 8.44 2.80
C ASN A 176 12.27 6.94 2.70
N THR A 177 11.07 6.54 2.27
CA THR A 177 10.76 5.13 2.05
C THR A 177 11.54 4.53 0.88
N LYS A 178 11.81 5.30 -0.18
CA LYS A 178 12.71 4.86 -1.26
C LYS A 178 14.15 4.73 -0.76
N ASP A 179 14.61 5.62 0.10
CA ASP A 179 15.95 5.50 0.69
C ASP A 179 16.08 4.24 1.56
N VAL A 180 15.00 3.84 2.24
CA VAL A 180 14.95 2.65 3.09
C VAL A 180 14.87 1.33 2.30
N PHE A 181 14.01 1.26 1.27
CA PHE A 181 13.71 0.01 0.57
C PHE A 181 14.35 -0.11 -0.82
N GLY A 182 14.85 0.99 -1.37
CA GLY A 182 15.21 1.15 -2.77
C GLY A 182 14.01 1.37 -3.69
N ALA A 183 14.29 1.86 -4.89
CA ALA A 183 13.32 1.97 -5.98
C ALA A 183 13.07 0.61 -6.64
N PRO A 184 11.87 0.36 -7.19
CA PRO A 184 11.64 -0.82 -8.02
C PRO A 184 12.43 -0.69 -9.34
N THR A 185 12.94 -1.81 -9.83
CA THR A 185 13.55 -1.91 -11.16
C THR A 185 12.78 -2.94 -11.99
N ARG A 186 12.98 -2.93 -13.31
CA ARG A 186 12.33 -3.91 -14.20
C ARG A 186 12.74 -5.33 -13.85
N GLU A 187 14.02 -5.54 -13.55
CA GLU A 187 14.56 -6.84 -13.15
C GLU A 187 13.89 -7.34 -11.86
N TRP A 188 13.69 -6.46 -10.88
CA TRP A 188 13.01 -6.81 -9.64
C TRP A 188 11.52 -7.13 -9.85
N LEU A 189 10.85 -6.40 -10.76
CA LEU A 189 9.44 -6.63 -11.08
C LEU A 189 9.19 -7.95 -11.84
N LEU A 190 10.13 -8.33 -12.71
CA LEU A 190 10.07 -9.54 -13.54
C LEU A 190 10.55 -10.80 -12.81
N HIS A 191 11.22 -10.65 -11.66
CA HIS A 191 11.73 -11.78 -10.89
C HIS A 191 10.60 -12.70 -10.44
N GLU A 192 10.60 -13.98 -10.86
CA GLU A 192 9.67 -14.99 -10.35
C GLU A 192 9.82 -15.10 -8.83
N ALA A 193 8.72 -15.07 -8.08
CA ALA A 193 8.84 -15.21 -6.63
C ALA A 193 9.48 -16.56 -6.30
N GLU A 194 10.47 -16.56 -5.40
CA GLU A 194 11.03 -17.79 -4.82
C GLU A 194 9.88 -18.54 -4.16
N ASN A 195 9.37 -19.57 -4.84
CA ASN A 195 8.24 -20.33 -4.35
C ASN A 195 8.79 -21.36 -3.37
N PRO A 196 8.47 -21.29 -2.05
CA PRO A 196 9.02 -22.23 -1.07
C PRO A 196 8.64 -23.70 -1.36
N GLU A 197 7.61 -23.94 -2.18
CA GLU A 197 7.26 -25.27 -2.67
C GLU A 197 8.28 -25.81 -3.70
N LYS A 198 8.86 -24.95 -4.55
CA LYS A 198 9.91 -25.35 -5.50
C LYS A 198 11.21 -25.75 -4.79
N GLU A 199 11.56 -25.10 -3.67
CA GLU A 199 12.73 -25.51 -2.88
C GLU A 199 12.57 -26.91 -2.28
N ASN A 200 11.36 -27.28 -1.84
CA ASN A 200 11.09 -28.61 -1.29
C ASN A 200 11.11 -29.74 -2.34
N GLU A 201 11.00 -29.43 -3.64
CA GLU A 201 11.16 -30.41 -4.72
C GLU A 201 12.64 -30.70 -5.01
N THR A 202 13.52 -29.69 -4.89
CA THR A 202 14.96 -29.84 -5.10
C THR A 202 15.62 -30.73 -4.03
N TRP A 203 15.08 -30.77 -2.81
CA TRP A 203 15.54 -31.67 -1.74
C TRP A 203 15.07 -33.12 -1.92
N LYS A 204 14.04 -33.38 -2.74
CA LYS A 204 13.50 -34.74 -2.94
C LYS A 204 14.23 -35.54 -4.01
N THR A 205 15.08 -34.92 -4.82
CA THR A 205 15.82 -35.57 -5.91
C THR A 205 17.28 -35.88 -5.58
N THR A 206 17.72 -35.63 -4.34
CA THR A 206 19.12 -35.82 -3.90
C THR A 206 19.34 -36.93 -2.86
N HIS A 207 18.41 -37.87 -2.73
CA HIS A 207 18.57 -39.07 -1.88
C HIS A 207 18.32 -40.35 -2.65
#